data_AF-A0A935KCW1-F1
#
_entry.id   AF-A0A935KCW1-F1
#
_cell.length_a   1.000
_cell.length_b   1.000
_cell.length_c   1.000
_cell.angle_alpha   90.00
_cell.angle_beta   90.00
_cell.angle_gamma   90.00
#
_symmetry.space_group_name_H-M   'P 1'
#
loop_
_entity.id
_entity.type
_entity.pdbx_description
1 polymer ?
#
loop_
_entity_poly.entity_id
_entity_poly.type
_entity_poly.pdbx_seq_one_letter_code
_entity_poly.pdbx_strand_id
1 'polypeptide(L)'
;MKNCLNKYLHRTFIVCVILLTGALVGCGDDHKDHGHNKMNKSKTHSKSAIVHEGIIHVSVIDKNKDGKVFQDPMDWNVISDDPGKCPLCNMTLKEVSIEQAKENLVKNDFKVEEN
;
A
#
# COMPACT_ATOMS: atom_id res chain seq x y z
N MET A 1 13.22 -59.90 28.17
CA MET A 1 12.23 -59.31 27.24
C MET A 1 11.89 -57.83 27.53
N LYS A 2 12.69 -57.05 28.29
CA LYS A 2 12.39 -55.63 28.63
C LYS A 2 13.18 -54.61 27.79
N ASN A 3 14.10 -55.05 26.93
CA ASN A 3 15.05 -54.17 26.21
C ASN A 3 14.62 -53.82 24.77
N CYS A 4 13.57 -54.47 24.23
CA CYS A 4 12.98 -54.10 22.92
C CYS A 4 11.91 -53.00 23.05
N LEU A 5 11.14 -53.01 24.14
CA LEU A 5 10.01 -52.09 24.32
C LEU A 5 10.48 -50.64 24.54
N ASN A 6 11.60 -50.45 25.25
CA ASN A 6 12.19 -49.13 25.51
C ASN A 6 12.89 -48.53 24.28
N LYS A 7 13.47 -49.36 23.40
CA LYS A 7 14.02 -48.90 22.11
C LYS A 7 12.92 -48.45 21.15
N TYR A 8 11.75 -49.09 21.22
CA TYR A 8 10.59 -48.69 20.43
C TYR A 8 9.99 -47.38 20.94
N LEU A 9 9.83 -47.25 22.26
CA LEU A 9 9.28 -46.04 22.91
C LEU A 9 10.19 -44.81 22.74
N HIS A 10 11.52 -45.00 22.80
CA HIS A 10 12.49 -43.92 22.56
C HIS A 10 12.58 -43.54 21.07
N ARG A 11 12.39 -44.50 20.16
CA ARG A 11 12.33 -44.22 18.70
C ARG A 11 11.06 -43.48 18.31
N THR A 12 9.90 -43.84 18.85
CA THR A 12 8.65 -43.12 18.58
C THR A 12 8.67 -41.71 19.16
N PHE A 13 9.30 -41.50 20.33
CA PHE A 13 9.43 -40.16 20.90
C PHE A 13 10.30 -39.22 20.03
N ILE A 14 11.42 -39.71 19.49
CA ILE A 14 12.29 -38.93 18.60
C ILE A 14 11.59 -38.58 17.27
N VAL A 15 10.82 -39.50 16.69
CA VAL A 15 10.09 -39.26 15.44
C VAL A 15 9.01 -38.19 15.61
N CYS A 16 8.32 -38.15 16.76
CA CYS A 16 7.32 -37.13 17.04
C CYS A 16 7.91 -35.72 17.27
N VAL A 17 9.12 -35.61 17.81
CA VAL A 17 9.80 -34.31 18.02
C VAL A 17 10.28 -33.71 16.70
N ILE A 18 10.66 -34.54 15.72
CA ILE A 18 11.07 -34.08 14.37
C ILE A 18 9.86 -33.54 13.58
N LEU A 19 8.65 -34.04 13.80
CA LEU A 19 7.45 -33.58 13.11
C LEU A 19 6.90 -32.24 13.64
N LEU A 20 7.30 -31.80 14.85
CA LEU A 20 6.81 -30.55 15.46
C LEU A 20 7.72 -29.34 15.20
N THR A 21 8.92 -29.53 14.63
CA THR A 21 9.87 -28.43 14.34
C THR A 21 9.84 -27.94 12.89
N GLY A 22 8.92 -28.44 12.06
CA GLY A 22 8.74 -28.00 10.66
C GLY A 22 7.99 -26.68 10.47
N ALA A 23 8.01 -25.78 11.47
CA ALA A 23 7.40 -24.45 11.39
C ALA A 23 8.44 -23.40 11.03
N LEU A 24 8.92 -23.37 9.78
CA LEU A 24 9.58 -22.23 9.15
C LEU A 24 9.25 -22.33 7.64
N VAL A 25 8.11 -21.78 7.21
CA VAL A 25 8.00 -20.41 6.68
C VAL A 25 9.02 -20.17 5.57
N GLY A 26 8.52 -20.12 4.33
CA GLY A 26 9.31 -19.72 3.16
C GLY A 26 8.52 -19.84 1.85
N CYS A 27 7.37 -19.16 1.73
CA CYS A 27 6.90 -18.76 0.40
C CYS A 27 7.61 -17.44 0.09
N GLY A 28 8.69 -17.51 -0.68
CA GLY A 28 9.23 -16.35 -1.37
C GLY A 28 8.42 -16.16 -2.64
N ASP A 29 7.49 -15.21 -2.64
CA ASP A 29 6.86 -14.74 -3.87
C ASP A 29 7.84 -13.77 -4.55
N ASP A 30 8.68 -14.30 -5.44
CA ASP A 30 9.55 -13.52 -6.31
C ASP A 30 8.71 -12.75 -7.33
N HIS A 31 8.23 -11.56 -6.95
CA HIS A 31 7.71 -10.59 -7.90
C HIS A 31 8.89 -9.94 -8.64
N LYS A 32 9.09 -10.38 -9.89
CA LYS A 32 9.94 -9.67 -10.86
C LYS A 32 9.35 -8.28 -11.09
N ASP A 33 10.00 -7.29 -10.50
CA ASP A 33 9.71 -5.88 -10.74
C ASP A 33 10.01 -5.55 -12.21
N HIS A 34 8.97 -5.35 -12.99
CA HIS A 34 9.08 -4.79 -14.32
C HIS A 34 9.19 -3.28 -14.17
N GLY A 35 10.43 -2.79 -14.16
CA GLY A 35 10.73 -1.37 -14.12
C GLY A 35 9.93 -0.59 -15.16
N HIS A 36 8.87 0.07 -14.71
CA HIS A 36 8.12 1.00 -15.53
C HIS A 36 8.91 2.30 -15.55
N ASN A 37 9.68 2.50 -16.63
CA ASN A 37 10.16 3.83 -17.00
C ASN A 37 8.92 4.68 -17.32
N LYS A 38 8.36 5.31 -16.29
CA LYS A 38 7.19 6.18 -16.38
C LYS A 38 7.63 7.42 -17.14
N MET A 39 7.52 7.34 -18.47
CA MET A 39 7.60 8.50 -19.35
C MET A 39 6.69 9.58 -18.75
N ASN A 40 7.33 10.67 -18.35
CA ASN A 40 6.74 11.96 -18.01
C ASN A 40 5.87 12.42 -19.18
N LYS A 41 4.62 11.95 -19.21
CA LYS A 41 3.61 12.43 -20.15
C LYS A 41 3.19 13.82 -19.68
N SER A 42 4.03 14.81 -20.01
CA SER A 42 3.66 16.20 -20.09
C SER A 42 2.61 16.32 -21.18
N LYS A 43 1.36 15.98 -20.85
CA LYS A 43 0.22 16.42 -21.64
C LYS A 43 -0.04 17.84 -21.19
N THR A 44 0.21 18.76 -22.11
CA THR A 44 -0.30 20.12 -22.13
C THR A 44 -1.82 20.12 -21.92
N HIS A 45 -2.25 20.10 -20.67
CA HIS A 45 -3.58 20.49 -20.23
C HIS A 45 -3.37 21.54 -19.14
N SER A 46 -4.10 22.65 -19.25
CA SER A 46 -4.19 23.72 -18.25
C SER A 46 -4.06 23.15 -16.83
N LYS A 47 -2.95 23.44 -16.14
CA LYS A 47 -2.65 22.91 -14.79
C LYS A 47 -3.84 23.23 -13.89
N SER A 48 -4.67 22.22 -13.62
CA SER A 48 -5.85 22.37 -12.77
C SER A 48 -5.41 22.46 -11.32
N ALA A 49 -6.03 23.33 -10.55
CA ALA A 49 -5.60 23.68 -9.18
C ALA A 49 -5.56 22.51 -8.18
N ILE A 50 -6.19 21.38 -8.52
CA ILE A 50 -6.29 20.19 -7.67
C ILE A 50 -5.34 19.06 -8.09
N VAL A 51 -4.54 19.25 -9.13
CA VAL A 51 -3.53 18.28 -9.59
C VAL A 51 -2.18 18.68 -8.98
N HIS A 52 -1.68 17.88 -8.05
CA HIS A 52 -0.47 18.19 -7.29
C HIS A 52 0.76 17.53 -7.92
N GLU A 53 1.88 18.25 -7.93
CA GLU A 53 3.18 17.80 -8.43
C GLU A 53 4.23 17.92 -7.31
N GLY A 54 5.23 17.03 -7.28
CA GLY A 54 6.31 17.09 -6.30
C GLY A 54 5.92 16.52 -4.93
N ILE A 55 6.27 17.25 -3.86
CA ILE A 55 5.93 16.88 -2.48
C ILE A 55 4.51 17.38 -2.19
N ILE A 56 3.63 16.47 -1.79
CA ILE A 56 2.22 16.75 -1.57
C ILE A 56 1.95 16.92 -0.08
N HIS A 57 1.39 18.06 0.30
CA HIS A 57 1.07 18.44 1.67
C HIS A 57 -0.44 18.28 1.91
N VAL A 58 -0.90 17.04 2.14
CA VAL A 58 -2.35 16.72 2.22
C VAL A 58 -3.07 17.55 3.29
N SER A 59 -2.42 17.79 4.44
CA SER A 59 -3.01 18.57 5.53
C SER A 59 -3.31 20.04 5.16
N VAL A 60 -2.61 20.60 4.17
CA VAL A 60 -2.84 21.99 3.71
C VAL A 60 -4.03 22.05 2.74
N ILE A 61 -4.38 20.91 2.13
CA ILE A 61 -5.50 20.82 1.20
C ILE A 61 -6.83 20.83 1.96
N ASP A 62 -6.89 20.23 3.15
CA ASP A 62 -8.02 20.30 4.09
C ASP A 62 -8.11 21.73 4.68
N LYS A 63 -8.85 22.62 4.00
CA LYS A 63 -9.00 24.03 4.43
C LYS A 63 -10.08 24.15 5.50
N ASN A 64 -11.08 23.27 5.44
CA ASN A 64 -12.22 23.28 6.35
C ASN A 64 -11.88 22.67 7.73
N LYS A 65 -10.76 21.92 7.82
CA LYS A 65 -10.21 21.24 9.00
C LYS A 65 -11.09 20.13 9.55
N ASP A 66 -11.82 19.43 8.70
CA ASP A 66 -12.67 18.30 9.07
C ASP A 66 -11.92 16.95 9.06
N GLY A 67 -10.65 16.95 8.66
CA GLY A 67 -9.80 15.76 8.59
C GLY A 67 -10.06 14.89 7.36
N LYS A 68 -10.76 15.41 6.36
CA LYS A 68 -11.12 14.71 5.12
C LYS A 68 -10.72 15.52 3.89
N VAL A 69 -10.57 14.80 2.78
CA VAL A 69 -10.33 15.37 1.45
C VAL A 69 -11.02 14.51 0.40
N PHE A 70 -11.24 15.07 -0.78
CA PHE A 70 -11.73 14.36 -1.95
C PHE A 70 -10.57 13.97 -2.85
N GLN A 71 -10.38 12.67 -3.06
CA GLN A 71 -9.28 12.11 -3.86
C GLN A 71 -9.82 11.28 -5.03
N ASP A 72 -9.16 11.36 -6.18
CA ASP A 72 -9.51 10.52 -7.32
C ASP A 72 -9.11 9.04 -7.08
N PRO A 73 -9.95 8.06 -7.46
CA PRO A 73 -9.65 6.64 -7.26
C PRO A 73 -8.58 6.07 -8.22
N MET A 74 -8.14 6.82 -9.23
CA MET A 74 -7.20 6.38 -10.26
C MET A 74 -5.97 7.31 -10.35
N ASP A 75 -6.19 8.62 -10.28
CA ASP A 75 -5.17 9.66 -10.35
C ASP A 75 -4.87 10.22 -8.94
N TRP A 76 -4.09 9.48 -8.15
CA TRP A 76 -3.91 9.73 -6.70
C TRP A 76 -3.40 11.12 -6.31
N ASN A 77 -2.70 11.82 -7.21
CA ASN A 77 -2.25 13.20 -7.02
C ASN A 77 -3.32 14.25 -7.30
N VAL A 78 -4.55 13.84 -7.61
CA VAL A 78 -5.71 14.72 -7.76
C VAL A 78 -6.48 14.73 -6.43
N ILE A 79 -6.31 15.80 -5.67
CA ILE A 79 -6.85 15.95 -4.32
C ILE A 79 -7.44 17.36 -4.14
N SER A 80 -8.63 17.43 -3.57
CA SER A 80 -9.42 18.65 -3.36
C SER A 80 -10.04 18.68 -1.97
N ASP A 81 -10.27 19.87 -1.42
CA ASP A 81 -11.09 20.09 -0.22
C ASP A 81 -12.59 19.94 -0.53
N ASP A 82 -12.96 20.24 -1.77
CA ASP A 82 -14.34 20.24 -2.25
C ASP A 82 -14.65 18.99 -3.10
N PRO A 83 -15.91 18.52 -3.12
CA PRO A 83 -16.36 17.48 -4.04
C PRO A 83 -16.24 17.96 -5.49
N GLY A 84 -15.96 17.04 -6.40
CA GLY A 84 -15.79 17.41 -7.80
C GLY A 84 -15.47 16.23 -8.70
N LYS A 85 -14.96 16.56 -9.90
CA LYS A 85 -14.48 15.57 -10.87
C LYS A 85 -13.00 15.76 -11.13
N CYS A 86 -12.30 14.65 -11.33
CA CYS A 86 -10.92 14.68 -11.76
C CYS A 86 -10.79 15.26 -13.18
N PRO A 87 -9.93 16.26 -13.42
CA PRO A 87 -9.75 16.87 -14.73
C PRO A 87 -8.98 15.97 -15.72
N LEU A 88 -8.39 14.87 -15.24
CA LEU A 88 -7.60 13.94 -16.05
C LEU A 88 -8.45 12.78 -16.59
N CYS A 89 -9.27 12.17 -15.74
CA CYS A 89 -10.08 10.99 -16.05
C CYS A 89 -11.60 11.22 -16.00
N ASN A 90 -12.05 12.40 -15.55
CA ASN A 90 -13.46 12.80 -15.45
C ASN A 90 -14.31 11.94 -14.48
N MET A 91 -13.66 11.16 -13.61
CA MET A 91 -14.30 10.43 -12.51
C MET A 91 -14.65 11.37 -11.35
N THR A 92 -15.65 11.00 -10.56
CA THR A 92 -16.00 11.72 -9.33
C THR A 92 -14.97 11.43 -8.25
N LEU A 93 -14.47 12.48 -7.59
CA LEU A 93 -13.57 12.34 -6.45
C LEU A 93 -14.30 11.69 -5.27
N LYS A 94 -13.60 10.85 -4.51
CA LYS A 94 -14.13 10.17 -3.32
C LYS A 94 -13.62 10.83 -2.06
N GLU A 95 -14.52 11.06 -1.12
CA GLU A 95 -14.18 11.52 0.22
C GLU A 95 -13.38 10.43 0.96
N VAL A 96 -12.23 10.80 1.50
CA VAL A 96 -11.31 9.95 2.27
C VAL A 96 -10.73 10.75 3.43
N SER A 97 -10.24 10.10 4.48
CA SER A 97 -9.52 10.82 5.54
C SER A 97 -8.14 11.28 5.03
N ILE A 98 -7.56 12.26 5.70
CA ILE A 98 -6.18 12.71 5.41
C ILE A 98 -5.20 11.54 5.46
N GLU A 99 -5.30 10.69 6.46
CA GLU A 99 -4.43 9.52 6.63
C GLU A 99 -4.56 8.56 5.46
N GLN A 100 -5.80 8.25 5.06
CA GLN A 100 -6.06 7.38 3.90
C GLN A 100 -5.52 7.99 2.60
N ALA A 101 -5.68 9.30 2.41
CA ALA A 101 -5.13 10.00 1.25
C ALA A 101 -3.60 9.94 1.21
N LYS A 102 -2.94 10.16 2.36
CA LYS A 102 -1.47 10.02 2.49
C LYS A 102 -1.02 8.59 2.19
N GLU A 103 -1.70 7.59 2.74
CA GLU A 103 -1.40 6.18 2.43
C GLU A 103 -1.54 5.87 0.95
N ASN A 104 -2.62 6.35 0.31
CA ASN A 104 -2.85 6.14 -1.11
C ASN A 104 -1.73 6.76 -1.96
N LEU A 105 -1.26 7.95 -1.58
CA LEU A 105 -0.14 8.61 -2.23
C LEU A 105 1.16 7.79 -2.08
N VAL A 106 1.51 7.37 -0.86
CA VAL A 106 2.74 6.59 -0.60
C VAL A 106 2.70 5.23 -1.32
N LYS A 107 1.56 4.54 -1.29
CA LYS A 107 1.37 3.25 -1.99
C LYS A 107 1.49 3.35 -3.52
N ASN A 108 1.40 4.56 -4.08
CA ASN A 108 1.47 4.83 -5.51
C ASN A 108 2.66 5.75 -5.87
N ASP A 109 3.73 5.69 -5.07
CA ASP A 109 5.03 6.32 -5.31
C ASP A 109 5.03 7.86 -5.34
N PHE A 110 4.05 8.49 -4.69
CA PHE A 110 4.05 9.95 -4.49
C PHE A 110 4.77 10.33 -3.21
N LYS A 111 5.51 11.46 -3.27
CA LYS A 111 6.18 12.03 -2.10
C LYS A 111 5.17 12.83 -1.29
N VAL A 112 5.07 12.50 -0.01
CA VAL A 112 4.18 13.16 0.95
C VAL A 112 5.03 13.76 2.05
N GLU A 113 4.71 14.99 2.47
CA GLU A 113 5.33 15.52 3.69
C GLU A 113 4.69 14.86 4.93
N GLU A 114 5.53 14.27 5.77
CA GLU A 114 5.17 13.88 7.13
C GLU A 114 5.34 15.11 8.02
N ASN A 115 4.25 15.49 8.67
CA ASN A 115 4.14 16.69 9.51
C ASN A 115 4.52 16.38 10.95
#